data_AF-A0A7C2ZI77-F1
#
_entry.id   AF-A0A7C2ZI77-F1
#
_cell.length_a   1.000
_cell.length_b   1.000
_cell.length_c   1.000
_cell.angle_alpha   90.00
_cell.angle_beta   90.00
_cell.angle_gamma   90.00
#
_symmetry.space_group_name_H-M   'P 1'
#
loop_
_entity.id
_entity.type
_entity.pdbx_description
1 polymer ?
#
loop_
_entity_poly.entity_id
_entity_poly.type
_entity_poly.pdbx_seq_one_letter_code
_entity_poly.pdbx_strand_id
1 'polypeptide(L)'
;MTNKTKQRLHKVRVLCLSGNVAGALAACGLPQAEDVLAVHDFIVARPKQFLALLRAQRHGFVVVVTKDLRYQRFRTIWKLSAVAAGMWHWTFADEEGRTDPFRWGRLLAVEIPQLIAEVFLSLWTLGTGWVRLVRYRRLCR
;
A
#
# COMPACT_ATOMS: atom_id res chain seq x y z
N MET A 1 -0.73 39.89 -17.32
CA MET A 1 -1.22 38.52 -17.60
C MET A 1 -0.11 37.51 -17.31
N THR A 2 0.15 37.15 -16.06
CA THR A 2 1.25 36.23 -15.70
C THR A 2 0.98 35.57 -14.35
N ASN A 3 -0.09 34.78 -14.21
CA ASN A 3 -0.26 33.98 -13.00
C ASN A 3 -1.13 32.72 -13.12
N LYS A 4 -1.26 32.13 -14.33
CA LYS A 4 -1.98 30.85 -14.52
C LYS A 4 -1.06 29.64 -14.69
N THR A 5 0.22 29.84 -14.92
CA THR A 5 1.17 28.76 -15.24
C THR A 5 1.89 28.18 -14.02
N LYS A 6 1.92 28.89 -12.88
CA LYS A 6 2.48 28.37 -11.62
C LYS A 6 1.51 27.56 -10.75
N GLN A 7 0.20 27.60 -11.05
CA GLN A 7 -0.82 26.78 -10.35
C GLN A 7 -0.94 25.34 -10.86
N ARG A 8 -0.17 24.95 -11.88
CA ARG A 8 -0.09 23.54 -12.33
C ARG A 8 0.90 22.70 -11.52
N LEU A 9 1.55 23.28 -10.51
CA LEU A 9 2.50 22.60 -9.64
C LEU A 9 1.74 21.85 -8.54
N HIS A 10 1.62 20.53 -8.73
CA HIS A 10 1.28 19.53 -7.72
C HIS A 10 -0.11 19.62 -7.09
N LYS A 11 -1.15 19.22 -7.85
CA LYS A 11 -2.36 18.68 -7.20
C LYS A 11 -1.96 17.42 -6.43
N VAL A 12 -1.80 17.57 -5.12
CA VAL A 12 -1.58 16.45 -4.18
C VAL A 12 -2.94 15.81 -3.96
N ARG A 13 -3.10 14.57 -4.40
CA ARG A 13 -4.33 13.80 -4.15
C ARG A 13 -4.09 12.88 -2.97
N VAL A 14 -5.05 12.82 -2.06
CA VAL A 14 -4.93 11.97 -0.86
C VAL A 14 -5.88 10.79 -0.97
N LEU A 15 -5.33 9.58 -0.88
CA LEU A 15 -6.08 8.36 -0.70
C LEU A 15 -6.10 8.05 0.80
N CYS A 16 -7.26 8.14 1.43
CA CYS A 16 -7.43 7.71 2.82
C CYS A 16 -7.84 6.24 2.84
N LEU A 17 -7.01 5.38 3.44
CA LEU A 17 -7.36 3.98 3.65
C LEU A 17 -8.08 3.80 4.98
N SER A 18 -7.52 4.39 6.03
CA SER A 18 -8.08 4.39 7.37
C SER A 18 -7.46 5.54 8.17
N GLY A 19 -8.20 6.04 9.15
CA GLY A 19 -7.71 7.07 10.08
C GLY A 19 -8.09 8.51 9.73
N ASN A 20 -7.47 9.45 10.44
CA ASN A 20 -7.68 10.88 10.34
C ASN A 20 -6.69 11.51 9.35
N VAL A 21 -7.19 11.86 8.17
CA VAL A 21 -6.43 12.50 7.09
C VAL A 21 -5.83 13.83 7.51
N ALA A 22 -6.60 14.67 8.20
CA ALA A 22 -6.13 15.99 8.63
C ALA A 22 -4.99 15.86 9.67
N GLY A 23 -5.12 14.89 10.58
CA GLY A 23 -4.08 14.58 11.57
C GLY A 23 -2.79 14.07 10.91
N ALA A 24 -2.89 13.10 10.00
CA ALA A 24 -1.72 12.53 9.31
C ALA A 24 -1.02 13.55 8.40
N LEU A 25 -1.77 14.37 7.65
CA LEU A 25 -1.18 15.42 6.80
C LEU A 25 -0.46 16.48 7.64
N ALA A 26 -1.08 16.90 8.75
CA ALA A 26 -0.46 17.86 9.67
C ALA A 26 0.81 17.29 10.32
N ALA A 27 0.76 16.03 10.77
CA ALA A 27 1.90 15.35 11.39
C ALA A 27 3.08 15.17 10.41
N CYS A 28 2.80 14.98 9.12
CA CYS A 28 3.82 14.85 8.08
C CYS A 28 4.25 16.19 7.44
N GLY A 29 3.71 17.34 7.89
CA GLY A 29 4.01 18.65 7.32
C GLY A 29 3.58 18.80 5.85
N LEU A 30 2.60 18.01 5.41
CA LEU A 30 2.10 18.03 4.04
C LEU A 30 0.99 19.09 3.88
N PRO A 31 0.89 19.75 2.72
CA PRO A 31 -0.17 20.71 2.46
C PRO A 31 -1.54 20.02 2.53
N GLN A 32 -2.54 20.75 3.02
CA GLN A 32 -3.93 20.26 3.01
C GLN A 32 -4.34 19.92 1.58
N ALA A 33 -4.85 18.71 1.40
CA ALA A 33 -5.26 18.24 0.08
C ALA A 33 -6.65 18.76 -0.27
N GLU A 34 -6.80 19.26 -1.50
CA GLU A 34 -8.09 19.67 -2.05
C GLU A 34 -9.00 18.47 -2.36
N ASP A 35 -8.43 17.30 -2.69
CA ASP A 35 -9.15 16.07 -3.02
C ASP A 35 -8.73 14.93 -2.08
N VAL A 36 -9.61 14.59 -1.14
CA VAL A 36 -9.50 13.41 -0.26
C VAL A 36 -10.46 12.33 -0.75
N LEU A 37 -9.90 11.22 -1.24
CA LEU A 37 -10.68 10.04 -1.63
C LEU A 37 -10.59 9.00 -0.52
N ALA A 38 -11.71 8.75 0.17
CA ALA A 38 -11.82 7.64 1.10
C ALA A 38 -11.94 6.32 0.33
N VAL A 39 -11.02 5.40 0.58
CA VAL A 39 -11.03 4.04 0.04
C VAL A 39 -11.61 3.13 1.11
N HIS A 40 -12.76 2.52 0.84
CA HIS A 40 -13.30 1.51 1.73
C HIS A 40 -12.37 0.29 1.80
N ASP A 41 -12.14 -0.24 2.99
CA ASP A 41 -11.29 -1.43 3.26
C ASP A 41 -11.63 -2.61 2.34
N PHE A 42 -12.91 -2.79 2.01
CA PHE A 42 -13.39 -3.87 1.14
C PHE A 42 -12.97 -3.75 -0.33
N ILE A 43 -12.57 -2.56 -0.80
CA ILE A 43 -12.08 -2.38 -2.16
C ILE A 43 -10.74 -3.11 -2.33
N VAL A 44 -9.91 -3.19 -1.28
CA VAL A 44 -8.62 -3.89 -1.32
C VAL A 44 -8.79 -5.39 -1.57
N ALA A 45 -9.87 -5.98 -1.07
CA ALA A 45 -10.23 -7.38 -1.34
C ALA A 45 -10.69 -7.63 -2.79
N ARG A 46 -10.92 -6.57 -3.59
CA ARG A 46 -11.40 -6.64 -4.98
C ARG A 46 -10.34 -6.09 -5.93
N PRO A 47 -9.36 -6.91 -6.37
CA PRO A 47 -8.18 -6.44 -7.08
C PRO A 47 -8.48 -5.68 -8.38
N LYS A 48 -9.54 -6.05 -9.11
CA LYS A 48 -9.96 -5.33 -10.34
C LYS A 48 -10.46 -3.91 -10.05
N GLN A 49 -11.32 -3.77 -9.05
CA GLN A 49 -11.89 -2.46 -8.65
C GLN A 49 -10.81 -1.58 -8.06
N PHE A 50 -9.93 -2.19 -7.26
CA PHE A 50 -8.80 -1.51 -6.67
C PHE A 50 -7.80 -0.99 -7.72
N LEU A 51 -7.42 -1.81 -8.70
CA LEU A 51 -6.57 -1.39 -9.81
C LEU A 51 -7.21 -0.28 -10.66
N ALA A 52 -8.53 -0.36 -10.91
CA ALA A 52 -9.25 0.69 -11.62
C ALA A 52 -9.21 2.03 -10.85
N LEU A 53 -9.41 1.99 -9.53
CA LEU A 53 -9.31 3.15 -8.65
C LEU A 53 -7.90 3.77 -8.71
N LEU A 54 -6.86 2.95 -8.59
CA LEU A 54 -5.48 3.43 -8.70
C LEU A 54 -5.17 4.03 -10.08
N ARG A 55 -5.64 3.40 -11.16
CA ARG A 55 -5.47 3.92 -12.54
C ARG A 55 -6.13 5.29 -12.72
N ALA A 56 -7.30 5.52 -12.11
CA ALA A 56 -7.96 6.82 -12.13
C ALA A 56 -7.12 7.93 -11.44
N GLN A 57 -6.21 7.53 -10.53
CA GLN A 57 -5.33 8.44 -9.77
C GLN A 57 -3.90 8.52 -10.33
N ARG A 58 -3.65 7.97 -11.53
CA ARG A 58 -2.30 7.86 -12.11
C ARG A 58 -1.61 9.20 -12.37
N HIS A 59 -2.38 10.26 -12.61
CA HIS A 59 -1.85 11.58 -12.95
C HIS A 59 -1.86 12.50 -11.72
N GLY A 60 -0.84 12.37 -10.86
CA GLY A 60 -0.66 13.22 -9.69
C GLY A 60 0.35 12.68 -8.70
N PHE A 61 0.72 13.49 -7.72
CA PHE A 61 1.42 13.01 -6.53
C PHE A 61 0.36 12.50 -5.54
N VAL A 62 0.44 11.22 -5.20
CA VAL A 62 -0.58 10.57 -4.37
C VAL A 62 -0.04 10.28 -2.98
N VAL A 63 -0.70 10.82 -1.96
CA VAL A 63 -0.39 10.52 -0.56
C VAL A 63 -1.40 9.50 -0.07
N VAL A 64 -0.92 8.36 0.39
CA VAL A 64 -1.77 7.30 0.94
C VAL A 64 -1.72 7.39 2.46
N VAL A 65 -2.84 7.78 3.08
CA VAL A 65 -2.97 7.89 4.53
C VAL A 65 -3.49 6.58 5.10
N THR A 66 -2.81 6.08 6.12
CA THR A 66 -3.21 4.90 6.90
C THR A 66 -3.09 5.21 8.38
N LYS A 67 -3.88 4.53 9.22
CA LYS A 67 -3.80 4.64 10.68
C LYS A 67 -2.53 4.01 11.27
N ASP A 68 -1.95 3.05 10.55
CA ASP A 68 -0.73 2.37 11.01
C ASP A 68 0.12 1.90 9.83
N LEU A 69 1.38 2.35 9.80
CA LEU A 69 2.40 1.97 8.82
C LEU A 69 3.14 0.66 9.16
N ARG A 70 2.84 0.03 10.30
CA ARG A 70 3.54 -1.18 10.81
C ARG A 70 3.31 -2.43 9.96
N TYR A 71 2.18 -2.53 9.25
CA TYR A 71 1.83 -3.72 8.47
C TYR A 71 2.58 -3.79 7.14
N GLN A 72 3.79 -4.35 7.18
CA GLN A 72 4.69 -4.46 6.02
C GLN A 72 4.05 -5.19 4.83
N ARG A 73 3.36 -6.32 5.05
CA ARG A 73 2.72 -7.10 3.97
C ARG A 73 1.73 -6.28 3.16
N PHE A 74 0.87 -5.56 3.87
CA PHE A 74 -0.14 -4.71 3.26
C PHE A 74 0.52 -3.62 2.44
N ARG A 75 1.56 -2.97 2.98
CA ARG A 75 2.33 -1.95 2.29
C ARG A 75 2.98 -2.47 1.00
N THR A 76 3.61 -3.64 1.03
CA THR A 76 4.24 -4.23 -0.17
C THR A 76 3.21 -4.58 -1.23
N ILE A 77 2.07 -5.18 -0.85
CA ILE A 77 0.98 -5.52 -1.78
C ILE A 77 0.40 -4.26 -2.42
N TRP A 78 0.17 -3.22 -1.63
CA TRP A 78 -0.24 -1.92 -2.14
C TRP A 78 0.78 -1.41 -3.14
N LYS A 79 2.07 -1.36 -2.76
CA LYS A 79 3.17 -0.92 -3.61
C LYS A 79 3.18 -1.60 -4.97
N LEU A 80 3.07 -2.92 -4.99
CA LEU A 80 2.97 -3.72 -6.21
C LEU A 80 1.72 -3.39 -7.03
N SER A 81 0.58 -3.19 -6.37
CA SER A 81 -0.69 -2.88 -7.04
C SER A 81 -0.67 -1.54 -7.76
N ALA A 82 -0.08 -0.49 -7.16
CA ALA A 82 -0.01 0.78 -7.88
C ALA A 82 1.13 0.86 -8.89
N VAL A 83 2.22 0.09 -8.71
CA VAL A 83 3.16 -0.17 -9.80
C VAL A 83 2.41 -0.77 -11.00
N ALA A 84 1.56 -1.78 -10.79
CA ALA A 84 0.74 -2.38 -11.84
C ALA A 84 -0.31 -1.41 -12.42
N ALA A 85 -0.75 -0.41 -11.65
CA ALA A 85 -1.58 0.69 -12.12
C ALA A 85 -0.79 1.79 -12.87
N GLY A 86 0.54 1.71 -12.91
CA GLY A 86 1.42 2.68 -13.54
C GLY A 86 1.61 3.97 -12.75
N MET A 87 1.47 3.90 -11.42
CA MET A 87 1.73 4.99 -10.47
C MET A 87 3.17 4.91 -9.98
N TRP A 88 3.93 5.99 -10.19
CA TRP A 88 5.37 6.03 -9.88
C TRP A 88 5.71 7.04 -8.77
N HIS A 89 4.81 7.99 -8.49
CA HIS A 89 5.04 9.10 -7.57
C HIS A 89 3.98 9.12 -6.47
N TRP A 90 4.33 8.57 -5.32
CA TRP A 90 3.44 8.39 -4.17
C TRP A 90 4.20 8.14 -2.88
N THR A 91 3.53 8.36 -1.75
CA THR A 91 4.11 8.22 -0.41
C THR A 91 3.04 7.76 0.56
N PHE A 92 3.40 6.84 1.46
CA PHE A 92 2.55 6.52 2.61
C PHE A 92 2.81 7.51 3.74
N ALA A 93 1.74 7.95 4.39
CA ALA A 93 1.76 8.79 5.57
C ALA A 93 0.88 8.17 6.66
N ASP A 94 1.28 8.34 7.90
CA ASP A 94 0.59 7.81 9.07
C ASP A 94 0.29 8.94 10.07
N GLU A 95 -0.69 8.73 10.95
CA GLU A 95 -1.08 9.64 12.02
C GLU A 95 0.08 9.90 13.00
N GLU A 96 0.99 8.93 13.17
CA GLU A 96 2.22 9.09 13.96
C GLU A 96 3.27 10.00 13.28
N GLY A 97 2.98 10.58 12.11
CA GLY A 97 3.91 11.44 11.37
C GLY A 97 4.99 10.68 10.59
N ARG A 98 4.93 9.34 10.58
CA ARG A 98 5.85 8.50 9.80
C ARG A 98 5.51 8.59 8.32
N THR A 99 6.54 8.68 7.49
CA THR A 99 6.40 8.63 6.03
C THR A 99 7.21 7.49 5.43
N ASP A 100 6.63 6.81 4.44
CA ASP A 100 7.34 5.82 3.63
C ASP A 100 7.22 6.18 2.15
N PRO A 101 8.19 6.93 1.59
CA PRO A 101 8.20 7.27 0.18
C PRO A 101 8.51 6.02 -0.66
N PHE A 102 7.90 5.95 -1.83
CA PHE A 102 8.16 4.85 -2.75
C PHE A 102 9.58 4.92 -3.32
N ARG A 103 10.29 3.78 -3.25
CA ARG A 103 11.64 3.62 -3.78
C ARG A 103 11.80 2.25 -4.43
N TRP A 104 12.16 2.24 -5.72
CA TRP A 104 12.39 1.02 -6.49
C TRP A 104 13.43 0.09 -5.87
N GLY A 105 14.58 0.65 -5.47
CA GLY A 105 15.65 -0.14 -4.86
C GLY A 105 15.19 -0.85 -3.58
N ARG A 106 14.41 -0.17 -2.74
CA ARG A 106 13.87 -0.77 -1.50
C ARG A 106 12.83 -1.85 -1.81
N LEU A 107 11.96 -1.61 -2.80
CA LEU A 107 10.93 -2.58 -3.19
C LEU A 107 11.57 -3.87 -3.72
N LEU A 108 12.48 -3.77 -4.69
CA LEU A 108 13.08 -4.92 -5.37
C LEU A 108 14.11 -5.67 -4.52
N ALA A 109 14.92 -4.96 -3.73
CA ALA A 109 16.01 -5.58 -2.97
C ALA A 109 15.59 -6.08 -1.58
N VAL A 110 14.53 -5.51 -0.99
CA VAL A 110 14.15 -5.80 0.40
C VAL A 110 12.71 -6.30 0.47
N GLU A 111 11.75 -5.51 0.00
CA GLU A 111 10.33 -5.81 0.25
C GLU A 111 9.83 -7.05 -0.52
N ILE A 112 10.21 -7.21 -1.79
CA ILE A 112 9.83 -8.39 -2.60
C ILE A 112 10.54 -9.66 -2.11
N PRO A 113 11.87 -9.69 -1.90
CA PRO A 113 12.54 -10.89 -1.39
C PRO A 113 12.00 -11.32 -0.03
N GLN A 114 11.70 -10.37 0.86
CA GLN A 114 11.13 -10.68 2.16
C GLN A 114 9.71 -11.24 2.03
N LEU A 115 8.88 -10.67 1.15
CA LEU A 115 7.54 -11.21 0.86
C LEU A 115 7.63 -12.65 0.31
N ILE A 116 8.56 -12.90 -0.61
CA ILE A 116 8.80 -14.23 -1.17
C ILE A 116 9.21 -15.21 -0.07
N ALA A 117 10.16 -14.84 0.78
CA ALA A 117 10.61 -15.67 1.90
C ALA A 117 9.46 -16.02 2.86
N GLU A 118 8.60 -15.05 3.19
CA GLU A 118 7.43 -15.28 4.03
C GLU A 118 6.42 -16.24 3.39
N VAL A 119 6.19 -16.12 2.08
CA VAL A 119 5.32 -17.03 1.33
C VAL A 119 5.90 -18.45 1.33
N PHE A 120 7.19 -18.60 1.06
CA PHE A 120 7.87 -19.90 1.11
C PHE A 120 7.78 -20.54 2.50
N LEU A 121 8.03 -19.76 3.55
CA LEU A 121 7.94 -20.24 4.93
C LEU A 121 6.50 -20.66 5.30
N SER A 122 5.51 -19.91 4.83
CA SER A 122 4.09 -20.22 5.04
C SER A 122 3.68 -21.51 4.31
N LEU A 123 4.13 -21.70 3.06
CA LEU A 123 3.89 -22.93 2.31
C LEU A 123 4.60 -24.13 2.93
N TRP A 124 5.83 -23.94 3.41
CA TRP A 124 6.60 -24.99 4.07
C TRP A 124 5.93 -25.47 5.37
N THR A 125 5.48 -24.53 6.21
CA THR A 125 4.77 -24.84 7.46
C THR A 125 3.44 -25.54 7.20
N LEU A 126 2.67 -25.10 6.19
CA LEU A 126 1.46 -25.79 5.76
C LEU A 126 1.75 -27.20 5.22
N GLY A 127 2.77 -27.35 4.37
CA GLY A 127 3.15 -28.63 3.78
C GLY A 127 3.62 -29.65 4.84
N THR A 128 4.49 -29.23 5.76
CA THR A 128 4.95 -30.08 6.86
C THR A 128 3.82 -30.44 7.82
N GLY A 129 2.92 -29.49 8.11
CA GLY A 129 1.70 -29.74 8.87
C GLY A 129 0.81 -30.79 8.20
N TRP A 130 0.56 -30.65 6.90
CA TRP A 130 -0.22 -31.60 6.10
C TRP A 130 0.38 -33.01 6.10
N VAL A 131 1.70 -33.13 5.87
CA VAL A 131 2.41 -34.42 5.89
C VAL A 131 2.28 -35.10 7.26
N ARG A 132 2.45 -34.35 8.36
CA ARG A 132 2.24 -34.88 9.71
C ARG A 132 0.81 -35.37 9.89
N LEU A 133 -0.17 -34.58 9.46
CA LEU A 133 -1.59 -34.90 9.57
C LEU A 133 -1.94 -36.19 8.79
N VAL A 134 -1.41 -36.34 7.57
CA VAL A 134 -1.56 -37.57 6.76
C VAL A 134 -0.92 -38.76 7.48
N ARG A 135 0.27 -38.59 8.08
CA ARG A 135 0.95 -39.67 8.82
C ARG A 135 0.14 -40.11 10.03
N TYR A 136 -0.36 -39.18 10.84
CA TYR A 136 -1.23 -39.48 11.98
C TYR A 136 -2.50 -40.21 11.54
N ARG A 137 -3.12 -39.77 10.45
CA ARG A 137 -4.34 -40.41 9.91
C ARG A 137 -4.11 -41.85 9.46
N ARG A 138 -2.89 -42.19 8.99
CA ARG A 138 -2.50 -43.57 8.65
C ARG A 138 -2.17 -44.42 9.86
N LEU A 139 -1.70 -43.83 10.95
CA LEU A 139 -1.35 -44.53 12.19
C LEU A 139 -2.56 -44.80 13.10
N CYS A 140 -3.64 -44.02 12.96
CA CYS A 140 -4.89 -44.21 13.70
C CYS A 140 -5.92 -45.09 12.96
N ARG A 141 -5.56 -45.69 11.82
CA ARG A 141 -6.29 -46.78 11.16
C ARG A 141 -5.56 -48.08 11.44
#